data_AF-A0A087HAK1-F1
#
_entry.id   AF-A0A087HAK1-F1
#
_cell.length_a   1.000
_cell.length_b   1.000
_cell.length_c   1.000
_cell.angle_alpha   90.00
_cell.angle_beta   90.00
_cell.angle_gamma   90.00
#
_symmetry.space_group_name_H-M   'P 1'
#
loop_
_entity.id
_entity.type
_entity.pdbx_description
1 polymer ?
#
loop_
_entity_poly.entity_id
_entity_poly.type
_entity_poly.pdbx_seq_one_letter_code
_entity_poly.pdbx_strand_id
1 'polypeptide(L)'
;MTKMDLLDDTILARSFGRNDQKRLGYGAFIVSLLFVFTLCTEFKSYLSPLPIDQSKMEETMKPILTAFAGNSTWRMRPYARKGDTRVMNFVREWTVKLTQNADQSENATFLRCVTNHSVPGMLFSLGGYTMNNFHDFSDILIPLYTTARRFDGEVQFLVTNKNLPWIIKFKEILKNLTNYKLIYIDEEDETHCFTSIIVGLNRHPEYFKELAIDSSNSEYSISDFRKFLRDTYSLRNSVVTTIKRRRPRILVLSRGRSRAFMNSEDIARAAREIGFEVVVAEANTSMASFAQTVNSCDVMLGVHGAGLTNMVFLPENAVVIQILPLGRFEWVAKTAFEDPSKGMSLRYLEYKIAAEESTLVQKYGRDHEIVRDPPAVAKRGWATFRSVYLIQQNVSIDINRFKPVLVKAFEVLPKGKRLI
;
A
#
# COMPACT_ATOMS: atom_id res chain seq x y z
N MET A 1 2.96 -26.35 -34.17
CA MET A 1 1.53 -26.01 -34.02
C MET A 1 1.14 -26.48 -32.62
N THR A 2 1.20 -25.70 -31.55
CA THR A 2 0.82 -24.30 -31.31
C THR A 2 1.39 -23.26 -32.27
N LYS A 3 0.54 -22.29 -32.59
CA LYS A 3 0.38 -21.65 -33.89
C LYS A 3 0.61 -20.15 -33.75
N MET A 4 1.81 -19.71 -33.35
CA MET A 4 2.22 -18.30 -33.45
C MET A 4 3.73 -18.06 -33.20
N ASP A 5 4.60 -19.01 -33.52
CA ASP A 5 6.07 -18.86 -33.39
C ASP A 5 6.82 -19.58 -34.53
N LEU A 6 6.22 -19.64 -35.72
CA LEU A 6 6.78 -20.37 -36.88
C LEU A 6 6.51 -19.68 -38.22
N LEU A 7 6.33 -18.34 -38.22
CA LEU A 7 6.06 -17.60 -39.46
C LEU A 7 6.86 -16.29 -39.58
N ASP A 8 8.07 -16.23 -39.04
CA ASP A 8 8.94 -15.06 -39.19
C ASP A 8 10.28 -15.34 -39.86
N ASP A 9 10.49 -16.55 -40.41
CA ASP A 9 11.81 -16.95 -40.89
C ASP A 9 11.88 -17.51 -42.31
N THR A 10 10.87 -17.30 -43.15
CA THR A 10 11.01 -17.68 -44.57
C THR A 10 10.02 -16.92 -45.43
N ILE A 11 10.52 -15.98 -46.24
CA ILE A 11 10.16 -15.71 -47.65
C ILE A 11 10.81 -14.39 -48.14
N LEU A 12 11.09 -13.42 -47.28
CA LEU A 12 11.62 -12.10 -47.71
C LEU A 12 13.15 -11.99 -47.82
N ALA A 13 13.91 -12.95 -47.30
CA ALA A 13 15.37 -12.85 -47.23
C ALA A 13 16.14 -13.41 -48.45
N ARG A 14 15.47 -13.95 -49.48
CA ARG A 14 16.15 -14.65 -50.59
C ARG A 14 16.02 -14.04 -51.99
N SER A 15 15.32 -12.91 -52.17
CA SER A 15 15.05 -12.40 -53.53
C SER A 15 15.56 -11.00 -53.83
N PHE A 16 16.18 -10.28 -52.89
CA PHE A 16 16.59 -8.88 -53.13
C PHE A 16 17.97 -8.56 -52.55
N GLY A 17 18.80 -7.87 -53.34
CA GLY A 17 20.13 -7.44 -52.91
C GLY A 17 20.06 -6.33 -51.86
N ARG A 18 21.15 -6.15 -51.09
CA ARG A 18 21.26 -5.15 -50.00
C ARG A 18 20.94 -3.71 -50.41
N ASN A 19 21.00 -3.39 -51.72
CA ASN A 19 20.65 -2.09 -52.25
C ASN A 19 19.13 -1.92 -52.54
N ASP A 20 18.43 -3.03 -52.84
CA ASP A 20 16.99 -3.04 -53.11
C ASP A 20 16.17 -3.00 -51.81
N GLN A 21 16.68 -3.59 -50.72
CA GLN A 21 16.08 -3.46 -49.37
C GLN A 21 16.13 -2.00 -48.87
N LYS A 22 17.17 -1.25 -49.21
CA LYS A 22 17.24 0.19 -48.89
C LYS A 22 16.26 1.01 -49.73
N ARG A 23 16.11 0.71 -51.02
CA ARG A 23 15.10 1.39 -51.89
C ARG A 23 13.65 1.05 -51.51
N LEU A 24 13.36 -0.19 -51.12
CA LEU A 24 12.04 -0.59 -50.61
C LEU A 24 11.71 0.05 -49.26
N GLY A 25 12.71 0.24 -48.38
CA GLY A 25 12.55 0.96 -47.12
C GLY A 25 12.15 2.43 -47.32
N TYR A 26 12.78 3.13 -48.27
CA TYR A 26 12.42 4.51 -48.60
C TYR A 26 11.08 4.61 -49.37
N GLY A 27 10.76 3.64 -50.24
CA GLY A 27 9.48 3.60 -50.95
C GLY A 27 8.28 3.34 -50.03
N ALA A 28 8.41 2.42 -49.07
CA ALA A 28 7.37 2.15 -48.09
C ALA A 28 7.15 3.34 -47.12
N PHE A 29 8.21 4.07 -46.79
CA PHE A 29 8.13 5.27 -45.95
C PHE A 29 7.45 6.45 -46.69
N ILE A 30 7.70 6.62 -47.99
CA ILE A 30 7.07 7.68 -48.79
C ILE A 30 5.60 7.34 -49.09
N VAL A 31 5.25 6.08 -49.34
CA VAL A 31 3.84 5.66 -49.50
C VAL A 31 3.07 5.76 -48.18
N SER A 32 3.72 5.46 -47.04
CA SER A 32 3.17 5.70 -45.69
C SER A 32 2.97 7.21 -45.42
N LEU A 33 3.94 8.05 -45.77
CA LEU A 33 3.83 9.50 -45.58
C LEU A 33 2.76 10.12 -46.48
N LEU A 34 2.61 9.63 -47.72
CA LEU A 34 1.56 10.09 -48.63
C LEU A 34 0.17 9.60 -48.19
N PHE A 35 0.03 8.40 -47.65
CA PHE A 35 -1.24 7.95 -47.03
C PHE A 35 -1.59 8.80 -45.80
N VAL A 36 -0.61 9.13 -44.95
CA VAL A 36 -0.81 10.00 -43.78
C VAL A 36 -1.11 11.45 -44.21
N PHE A 37 -0.45 11.98 -45.25
CA PHE A 37 -0.74 13.32 -45.75
C PHE A 37 -2.09 13.40 -46.46
N THR A 38 -2.50 12.36 -47.20
CA THR A 38 -3.81 12.34 -47.88
C THR A 38 -4.94 12.18 -46.86
N LEU A 39 -4.74 11.39 -45.79
CA LEU A 39 -5.65 11.34 -44.63
C LEU A 39 -5.68 12.67 -43.86
N CYS A 40 -4.55 13.36 -43.72
CA CYS A 40 -4.49 14.66 -43.03
C CYS A 40 -5.03 15.84 -43.87
N THR A 41 -5.06 15.76 -45.20
CA THR A 41 -5.68 16.78 -46.06
C THR A 41 -7.18 16.57 -46.22
N GLU A 42 -7.67 15.33 -46.19
CA GLU A 42 -9.11 15.01 -46.17
C GLU A 42 -9.75 15.25 -44.79
N PHE A 43 -8.98 15.16 -43.69
CA PHE A 43 -9.49 15.39 -42.32
C PHE A 43 -9.19 16.79 -41.74
N LYS A 44 -8.75 17.77 -42.56
CA LYS A 44 -8.55 19.14 -42.06
C LYS A 44 -9.85 19.97 -41.99
N SER A 45 -10.94 19.47 -42.58
CA SER A 45 -12.27 20.08 -42.52
C SER A 45 -13.14 19.56 -41.36
N TYR A 46 -12.66 18.62 -40.53
CA TYR A 46 -13.43 17.99 -39.44
C TYR A 46 -12.77 18.04 -38.06
N LEU A 47 -11.98 19.08 -37.77
CA LEU A 47 -11.56 19.40 -36.40
C LEU A 47 -12.23 20.70 -35.93
N SER A 48 -13.54 20.61 -35.73
CA SER A 48 -14.19 21.33 -34.63
C SER A 48 -13.83 20.61 -33.31
N PRO A 49 -13.88 21.27 -32.13
CA PRO A 49 -13.68 20.59 -30.87
C PRO A 49 -14.64 19.39 -30.81
N LEU A 50 -14.14 18.18 -30.56
CA LEU A 50 -14.99 17.02 -30.36
C LEU A 50 -16.04 17.40 -29.30
N PRO A 51 -17.35 17.28 -29.60
CA PRO A 51 -18.36 17.49 -28.58
C PRO A 51 -18.12 16.40 -27.54
N ILE A 52 -17.94 16.80 -26.29
CA ILE A 52 -18.16 15.89 -25.17
C ILE A 52 -19.55 15.33 -25.40
N ASP A 53 -19.65 14.03 -25.64
CA ASP A 53 -20.93 13.36 -25.84
C ASP A 53 -21.70 13.40 -24.51
N GLN A 54 -22.42 14.51 -24.32
CA GLN A 54 -23.24 14.77 -23.15
C GLN A 54 -24.26 13.64 -22.96
N SER A 55 -24.70 12.98 -24.03
CA SER A 55 -25.66 11.88 -23.97
C SER A 55 -25.07 10.64 -23.31
N LYS A 56 -23.79 10.33 -23.57
CA LYS A 56 -23.09 9.19 -22.97
C LYS A 56 -22.70 9.44 -21.52
N MET A 57 -22.37 10.69 -21.18
CA MET A 57 -22.16 11.13 -19.79
C MET A 57 -23.49 11.14 -19.01
N GLU A 58 -24.59 11.63 -19.60
CA GLU A 58 -25.95 11.58 -19.04
C GLU A 58 -26.44 10.15 -18.89
N GLU A 59 -26.13 9.23 -19.80
CA GLU A 59 -26.55 7.83 -19.73
C GLU A 59 -25.77 7.07 -18.65
N THR A 60 -24.48 7.37 -18.47
CA THR A 60 -23.63 6.81 -17.40
C THR A 60 -23.99 7.41 -16.03
N MET A 61 -24.34 8.70 -15.99
CA MET A 61 -24.78 9.39 -14.78
C MET A 61 -26.26 9.17 -14.49
N LYS A 62 -27.09 8.72 -15.43
CA LYS A 62 -28.54 8.51 -15.26
C LYS A 62 -28.86 7.63 -14.05
N PRO A 63 -28.30 6.43 -13.86
CA PRO A 63 -28.59 5.62 -12.67
C PRO A 63 -28.15 6.30 -11.36
N ILE A 64 -27.07 7.10 -11.38
CA ILE A 64 -26.61 7.90 -10.25
C ILE A 64 -27.59 9.04 -9.98
N LEU A 65 -27.91 9.86 -10.99
CA LEU A 65 -28.89 10.95 -10.95
C LEU A 65 -30.29 10.47 -10.59
N THR A 66 -30.67 9.25 -10.96
CA THR A 66 -31.98 8.64 -10.62
C THR A 66 -31.96 8.07 -9.20
N ALA A 67 -30.84 7.50 -8.74
CA ALA A 67 -30.65 7.13 -7.32
C ALA A 67 -30.60 8.35 -6.39
N PHE A 68 -30.22 9.51 -6.93
CA PHE A 68 -30.19 10.82 -6.27
C PHE A 68 -31.31 11.77 -6.74
N ALA A 69 -32.34 11.26 -7.42
CA ALA A 69 -33.51 12.04 -7.82
C ALA A 69 -34.47 12.13 -6.62
N GLY A 70 -34.53 13.31 -6.00
CA GLY A 70 -35.32 13.59 -4.81
C GLY A 70 -34.49 13.63 -3.52
N ASN A 71 -35.18 13.77 -2.39
CA ASN A 71 -34.54 13.73 -1.07
C ASN A 71 -34.10 12.28 -0.78
N SER A 72 -32.80 12.00 -0.81
CA SER A 72 -32.25 10.68 -0.51
C SER A 72 -31.49 10.71 0.81
N THR A 73 -31.73 9.73 1.68
CA THR A 73 -30.99 9.55 2.93
C THR A 73 -30.33 8.19 2.95
N TRP A 74 -29.04 8.13 3.25
CA TRP A 74 -28.33 6.86 3.45
C TRP A 74 -27.43 6.94 4.67
N ARG A 75 -27.08 5.76 5.21
CA ARG A 75 -26.18 5.61 6.34
C ARG A 75 -24.88 4.99 5.88
N MET A 76 -23.76 5.48 6.41
CA MET A 76 -22.45 4.96 6.05
C MET A 76 -21.44 5.09 7.17
N ARG A 77 -20.46 4.19 7.17
CA ARG A 77 -19.34 4.16 8.11
C ARG A 77 -18.06 4.58 7.38
N PRO A 78 -17.45 5.75 7.66
CA PRO A 78 -16.41 6.32 6.82
C PRO A 78 -15.01 5.70 7.07
N TYR A 79 -14.91 4.37 7.02
CA TYR A 79 -13.67 3.59 7.14
C TYR A 79 -13.45 2.72 5.88
N ALA A 80 -12.21 2.51 5.44
CA ALA A 80 -11.92 1.91 4.14
C ALA A 80 -12.27 0.41 4.04
N ARG A 81 -12.17 -0.35 5.14
CA ARG A 81 -12.39 -1.81 5.15
C ARG A 81 -13.88 -2.19 5.22
N LYS A 82 -14.68 -1.72 4.25
CA LYS A 82 -16.16 -1.83 4.21
C LYS A 82 -16.71 -3.24 4.44
N GLY A 83 -16.06 -4.27 3.89
CA GLY A 83 -16.51 -5.66 3.98
C GLY A 83 -16.24 -6.35 5.34
N ASP A 84 -15.47 -5.73 6.23
CA ASP A 84 -15.19 -6.31 7.55
C ASP A 84 -16.26 -5.89 8.56
N THR A 85 -17.24 -6.76 8.77
CA THR A 85 -18.38 -6.48 9.66
C THR A 85 -17.96 -6.33 11.12
N ARG A 86 -16.86 -6.95 11.55
CA ARG A 86 -16.39 -6.88 12.94
C ARG A 86 -15.82 -5.51 13.25
N VAL A 87 -14.92 -5.01 12.40
CA VAL A 87 -14.34 -3.67 12.61
C VAL A 87 -15.39 -2.58 12.46
N MET A 88 -16.34 -2.78 11.54
CA MET A 88 -17.40 -1.79 11.29
C MET A 88 -18.27 -1.53 12.53
N ASN A 89 -18.40 -2.48 13.48
CA ASN A 89 -19.15 -2.25 14.71
C ASN A 89 -18.54 -1.18 15.63
N PHE A 90 -17.26 -0.87 15.46
CA PHE A 90 -16.56 0.18 16.22
C PHE A 90 -16.51 1.52 15.46
N VAL A 91 -16.88 1.52 14.18
CA VAL A 91 -16.88 2.72 13.34
C VAL A 91 -18.22 3.43 13.48
N ARG A 92 -18.19 4.71 13.86
CA ARG A 92 -19.39 5.54 13.95
C ARG A 92 -20.10 5.60 12.61
N GLU A 93 -21.41 5.42 12.65
CA GLU A 93 -22.26 5.52 11.48
C GLU A 93 -22.78 6.95 11.32
N TRP A 94 -22.61 7.47 10.11
CA TRP A 94 -23.02 8.81 9.71
C TRP A 94 -24.20 8.72 8.76
N THR A 95 -25.13 9.67 8.89
CA THR A 95 -26.26 9.79 7.98
C THR A 95 -25.96 10.89 6.99
N VAL A 96 -25.97 10.57 5.70
CA VAL A 96 -25.88 11.55 4.63
C VAL A 96 -27.27 11.78 4.08
N LYS A 97 -27.70 13.04 4.09
CA LYS A 97 -29.00 13.47 3.55
C LYS A 97 -28.72 14.38 2.36
N LEU A 98 -29.17 13.98 1.20
CA LEU A 98 -29.27 14.85 0.05
C LEU A 98 -30.63 15.54 0.11
N THR A 99 -30.63 16.87 0.09
CA THR A 99 -31.85 17.67 0.03
C THR A 99 -31.76 18.59 -1.18
N GLN A 100 -32.69 18.41 -2.12
CA GLN A 100 -32.80 19.30 -3.27
C GLN A 100 -33.46 20.60 -2.82
N ASN A 101 -32.98 21.74 -3.33
CA ASN A 101 -33.49 23.07 -2.98
C ASN A 101 -33.54 23.32 -1.45
N ALA A 102 -32.51 22.87 -0.72
CA ALA A 102 -32.39 23.08 0.72
C ALA A 102 -32.52 24.57 1.10
N ASP A 103 -32.04 25.46 0.23
CA ASP A 103 -32.11 26.91 0.37
C ASP A 103 -33.54 27.49 0.29
N GLN A 104 -34.52 26.71 -0.22
CA GLN A 104 -35.92 27.12 -0.42
C GLN A 104 -36.90 26.42 0.54
N SER A 105 -36.42 25.50 1.37
CA SER A 105 -37.28 24.74 2.29
C SER A 105 -37.40 25.47 3.64
N GLU A 106 -38.49 26.23 3.84
CA GLU A 106 -38.83 26.89 5.12
C GLU A 106 -38.92 25.90 6.31
N ASN A 107 -39.14 24.61 6.04
CA ASN A 107 -39.23 23.53 7.03
C ASN A 107 -37.93 22.72 7.19
N ALA A 108 -36.84 23.10 6.52
CA ALA A 108 -35.59 22.38 6.70
C ALA A 108 -34.92 22.88 7.99
N THR A 109 -34.95 22.05 9.03
CA THR A 109 -34.15 22.18 10.25
C THR A 109 -32.64 21.97 9.97
N PHE A 110 -32.14 22.44 8.82
CA PHE A 110 -30.71 22.62 8.65
C PHE A 110 -30.34 23.87 9.45
N LEU A 111 -29.61 23.63 10.54
CA LEU A 111 -28.97 24.69 11.30
C LEU A 111 -28.23 25.61 10.31
N ARG A 112 -28.42 26.92 10.45
CA ARG A 112 -27.71 27.91 9.64
C ARG A 112 -26.20 27.61 9.72
N CYS A 113 -25.50 27.71 8.60
CA CYS A 113 -24.04 27.57 8.57
C CYS A 113 -23.42 28.49 9.62
N VAL A 114 -22.79 27.92 10.65
CA VAL A 114 -22.10 28.68 11.68
C VAL A 114 -20.69 28.98 11.21
N THR A 115 -20.02 27.96 10.68
CA THR A 115 -18.67 28.06 10.12
C THR A 115 -18.68 27.67 8.65
N ASN A 116 -18.22 28.57 7.78
CA ASN A 116 -18.08 28.32 6.35
C ASN A 116 -16.62 28.02 5.99
N HIS A 117 -16.40 26.96 5.21
CA HIS A 117 -15.10 26.55 4.72
C HIS A 117 -15.02 26.75 3.21
N SER A 118 -13.94 27.37 2.74
CA SER A 118 -13.70 27.63 1.32
C SER A 118 -13.12 26.43 0.57
N VAL A 119 -12.67 25.41 1.29
CA VAL A 119 -12.09 24.17 0.75
C VAL A 119 -13.03 22.99 0.93
N PRO A 120 -12.85 21.88 0.20
CA PRO A 120 -13.60 20.65 0.43
C PRO A 120 -13.38 20.07 1.83
N GLY A 121 -14.41 19.44 2.38
CA GLY A 121 -14.31 18.63 3.59
C GLY A 121 -14.01 17.17 3.27
N MET A 122 -13.29 16.46 4.15
CA MET A 122 -13.08 15.01 4.05
C MET A 122 -13.36 14.33 5.39
N LEU A 123 -14.45 13.56 5.45
CA LEU A 123 -14.85 12.80 6.63
C LEU A 123 -14.25 11.39 6.60
N PHE A 124 -13.45 11.04 7.60
CA PHE A 124 -12.95 9.67 7.78
C PHE A 124 -12.91 9.26 9.25
N SER A 125 -12.98 7.96 9.50
CA SER A 125 -13.02 7.37 10.84
C SER A 125 -11.67 6.79 11.27
N LEU A 126 -11.33 7.00 12.54
CA LEU A 126 -10.23 6.32 13.25
C LEU A 126 -10.73 5.19 14.18
N GLY A 127 -12.00 4.81 14.09
CA GLY A 127 -12.64 3.83 14.99
C GLY A 127 -12.36 2.37 14.66
N GLY A 128 -11.66 2.10 13.55
CA GLY A 128 -11.34 0.74 13.11
C GLY A 128 -10.11 0.15 13.81
N TYR A 129 -9.21 -0.46 13.04
CA TYR A 129 -8.02 -1.12 13.58
C TYR A 129 -6.84 -0.16 13.83
N THR A 130 -7.12 1.08 14.23
CA THR A 130 -6.08 2.06 14.53
C THR A 130 -5.13 1.57 15.61
N MET A 131 -3.88 2.05 15.54
CA MET A 131 -2.75 1.64 16.38
C MET A 131 -2.17 0.25 16.05
N ASN A 132 -2.76 -0.48 15.11
CA ASN A 132 -2.08 -1.59 14.46
C ASN A 132 -1.38 -1.07 13.20
N ASN A 133 -0.05 -1.07 13.19
CA ASN A 133 0.74 -0.45 12.12
C ASN A 133 0.40 -0.96 10.71
N PHE A 134 -0.02 -2.21 10.54
CA PHE A 134 -0.45 -2.70 9.23
C PHE A 134 -1.74 -2.03 8.76
N HIS A 135 -2.73 -1.97 9.64
CA HIS A 135 -4.02 -1.33 9.36
C HIS A 135 -3.93 0.19 9.30
N ASP A 136 -3.05 0.81 10.10
CA ASP A 136 -2.77 2.24 10.01
C ASP A 136 -2.41 2.62 8.57
N PHE A 137 -1.53 1.85 7.91
CA PHE A 137 -1.16 2.10 6.52
C PHE A 137 -2.22 1.62 5.52
N SER A 138 -2.69 0.38 5.64
CA SER A 138 -3.56 -0.24 4.63
C SER A 138 -4.98 0.32 4.62
N ASP A 139 -5.54 0.63 5.80
CA ASP A 139 -6.94 1.04 5.94
C ASP A 139 -7.12 2.56 6.03
N ILE A 140 -6.05 3.31 6.35
CA ILE A 140 -6.15 4.75 6.62
C ILE A 140 -5.14 5.53 5.78
N LEU A 141 -3.84 5.40 6.00
CA LEU A 141 -2.87 6.34 5.40
C LEU A 141 -2.78 6.24 3.88
N ILE A 142 -2.78 5.04 3.31
CA ILE A 142 -2.79 4.86 1.85
C ILE A 142 -4.10 5.39 1.26
N PRO A 143 -5.29 4.96 1.72
CA PRO A 143 -6.57 5.52 1.27
C PRO A 143 -6.71 7.04 1.48
N LEU A 144 -6.19 7.58 2.58
CA LEU A 144 -6.21 9.00 2.88
C LEU A 144 -5.30 9.77 1.92
N TYR A 145 -4.09 9.27 1.66
CA TYR A 145 -3.19 9.85 0.67
C TYR A 145 -3.83 9.86 -0.72
N THR A 146 -4.35 8.73 -1.21
CA THR A 146 -4.92 8.67 -2.57
C THR A 146 -6.16 9.57 -2.72
N THR A 147 -6.91 9.78 -1.65
CA THR A 147 -8.10 10.65 -1.66
C THR A 147 -7.72 12.13 -1.52
N ALA A 148 -6.78 12.47 -0.64
CA ALA A 148 -6.46 13.84 -0.27
C ALA A 148 -5.41 14.49 -1.18
N ARG A 149 -4.51 13.71 -1.79
CA ARG A 149 -3.33 14.23 -2.49
C ARG A 149 -3.67 15.18 -3.64
N ARG A 150 -4.80 14.96 -4.31
CA ARG A 150 -5.31 15.80 -5.42
C ARG A 150 -5.63 17.25 -5.01
N PHE A 151 -5.79 17.51 -3.73
CA PHE A 151 -6.09 18.85 -3.21
C PHE A 151 -4.82 19.62 -2.79
N ASP A 152 -3.64 18.98 -2.81
CA ASP A 152 -2.35 19.58 -2.44
C ASP A 152 -2.38 20.39 -1.12
N GLY A 153 -3.06 19.86 -0.11
CA GLY A 153 -3.21 20.49 1.20
C GLY A 153 -4.47 21.33 1.36
N GLU A 154 -5.15 21.70 0.27
CA GLU A 154 -6.38 22.50 0.25
C GLU A 154 -7.64 21.63 0.51
N VAL A 155 -7.65 20.93 1.64
CA VAL A 155 -8.76 20.07 2.07
C VAL A 155 -8.85 20.03 3.59
N GLN A 156 -10.04 20.24 4.14
CA GLN A 156 -10.30 20.22 5.58
C GLN A 156 -10.63 18.79 6.04
N PHE A 157 -9.83 18.24 6.94
CA PHE A 157 -10.09 16.93 7.51
C PHE A 157 -11.11 17.00 8.66
N LEU A 158 -12.14 16.15 8.55
CA LEU A 158 -13.15 15.88 9.56
C LEU A 158 -12.91 14.46 10.10
N VAL A 159 -12.50 14.35 11.36
CA VAL A 159 -12.11 13.08 11.97
C VAL A 159 -13.18 12.61 12.94
N THR A 160 -13.83 11.50 12.65
CA THR A 160 -14.74 10.80 13.58
C THR A 160 -14.03 9.63 14.27
N ASN A 161 -14.53 9.21 15.42
CA ASN A 161 -13.91 8.25 16.34
C ASN A 161 -12.49 8.65 16.73
N LYS A 162 -12.33 9.86 17.27
CA LYS A 162 -11.05 10.47 17.64
C LYS A 162 -10.11 9.50 18.37
N ASN A 163 -8.88 9.39 17.87
CA ASN A 163 -7.79 8.62 18.48
C ASN A 163 -6.53 9.49 18.55
N LEU A 164 -6.34 10.21 19.66
CA LEU A 164 -5.22 11.15 19.84
C LEU A 164 -3.83 10.47 19.72
N PRO A 165 -3.56 9.29 20.31
CA PRO A 165 -2.30 8.58 20.09
C PRO A 165 -1.97 8.34 18.61
N TRP A 166 -2.98 7.99 17.80
CA TRP A 166 -2.80 7.80 16.36
C TRP A 166 -2.46 9.13 15.66
N ILE A 167 -3.18 10.21 15.98
CA ILE A 167 -2.92 11.55 15.44
C ILE A 167 -1.49 12.00 15.76
N ILE A 168 -1.04 11.81 17.00
CA ILE A 168 0.32 12.18 17.43
C ILE A 168 1.37 11.37 16.68
N LYS A 169 1.15 10.05 16.52
CA LYS A 169 2.05 9.15 15.80
C LYS A 169 2.25 9.56 14.33
N PHE A 170 1.18 9.99 13.66
CA PHE A 170 1.18 10.31 12.23
C PHE A 170 1.08 11.81 11.91
N LYS A 171 1.34 12.68 12.89
CA LYS A 171 1.21 14.14 12.76
C LYS A 171 1.91 14.74 11.54
N GLU A 172 3.11 14.26 11.21
CA GLU A 172 3.89 14.80 10.08
C GLU A 172 3.28 14.40 8.73
N ILE A 173 2.65 13.22 8.63
CA ILE A 173 1.91 12.82 7.43
C ILE A 173 0.66 13.69 7.29
N LEU A 174 -0.11 13.86 8.37
CA LEU A 174 -1.34 14.66 8.34
C LEU A 174 -1.06 16.11 7.95
N LYS A 175 0.00 16.72 8.50
CA LYS A 175 0.44 18.07 8.14
C LYS A 175 0.86 18.24 6.68
N ASN A 176 1.31 17.18 6.02
CA ASN A 176 1.66 17.20 4.59
C ASN A 176 0.49 16.82 3.68
N LEU A 177 -0.68 16.48 4.24
CA LEU A 177 -1.90 16.16 3.49
C LEU A 177 -2.98 17.25 3.60
N THR A 178 -2.93 18.09 4.64
CA THR A 178 -3.85 19.21 4.84
C THR A 178 -3.12 20.41 5.45
N ASN A 179 -3.41 21.60 4.94
CA ASN A 179 -2.94 22.89 5.48
C ASN A 179 -3.78 23.36 6.68
N TYR A 180 -4.85 22.63 7.02
CA TYR A 180 -5.83 23.03 8.03
C TYR A 180 -5.72 22.20 9.31
N LYS A 181 -6.21 22.76 10.42
CA LYS A 181 -6.33 22.02 11.68
C LYS A 181 -7.38 20.94 11.53
N LEU A 182 -7.13 19.76 12.08
CA LEU A 182 -8.13 18.68 12.10
C LEU A 182 -9.35 19.09 12.93
N ILE A 183 -10.54 18.85 12.39
CA ILE A 183 -11.81 19.02 13.12
C ILE A 183 -12.23 17.65 13.65
N TYR A 184 -12.42 17.54 14.96
CA TYR A 184 -12.92 16.31 15.60
C TYR A 184 -14.43 16.35 15.62
N ILE A 185 -15.05 16.00 14.49
CA ILE A 185 -16.48 16.25 14.21
C ILE A 185 -17.46 15.57 15.18
N ASP A 186 -17.01 14.61 15.98
CA ASP A 186 -17.82 14.01 17.05
C ASP A 186 -18.05 14.93 18.25
N GLU A 187 -17.17 15.93 18.41
CA GLU A 187 -17.11 16.87 19.53
C GLU A 187 -17.59 18.28 19.12
N GLU A 188 -17.99 18.46 17.84
CA GLU A 188 -18.50 19.72 17.32
C GLU A 188 -20.01 19.83 17.54
N ASP A 189 -20.43 20.96 18.12
CA ASP A 189 -21.84 21.31 18.29
C ASP A 189 -22.31 22.33 17.22
N GLU A 190 -21.38 22.86 16.43
CA GLU A 190 -21.64 23.85 15.39
C GLU A 190 -21.80 23.23 14.00
N THR A 191 -22.56 23.90 13.14
CA THR A 191 -22.75 23.47 11.74
C THR A 191 -21.65 24.02 10.85
N HIS A 192 -20.86 23.11 10.28
CA HIS A 192 -19.84 23.42 9.28
C HIS A 192 -20.38 23.23 7.86
N CYS A 193 -20.18 24.22 7.02
CA CYS A 193 -20.58 24.21 5.62
C CYS A 193 -19.36 24.18 4.70
N PHE A 194 -19.41 23.29 3.71
CA PHE A 194 -18.38 23.07 2.71
C PHE A 194 -19.02 23.13 1.33
N THR A 195 -18.28 23.61 0.33
CA THR A 195 -18.73 23.59 -1.08
C THR A 195 -18.84 22.16 -1.62
N SER A 196 -18.04 21.23 -1.08
CA SER A 196 -18.14 19.80 -1.37
C SER A 196 -17.57 19.00 -0.19
N ILE A 197 -18.00 17.75 -0.07
CA ILE A 197 -17.52 16.84 0.98
C ILE A 197 -17.24 15.46 0.40
N ILE A 198 -16.14 14.86 0.82
CA ILE A 198 -15.83 13.45 0.60
C ILE A 198 -16.13 12.68 1.88
N VAL A 199 -16.92 11.62 1.77
CA VAL A 199 -17.34 10.84 2.93
C VAL A 199 -16.75 9.42 2.85
N GLY A 200 -15.82 9.14 3.75
CA GLY A 200 -15.08 7.89 3.84
C GLY A 200 -13.84 7.84 2.96
N LEU A 201 -13.11 6.74 3.12
CA LEU A 201 -11.90 6.44 2.39
C LEU A 201 -12.10 5.19 1.54
N ASN A 202 -11.43 5.13 0.38
CA ASN A 202 -11.46 3.98 -0.51
C ASN A 202 -10.09 3.31 -0.55
N ARG A 203 -10.08 1.99 -0.30
CA ARG A 203 -8.92 1.12 -0.50
C ARG A 203 -8.98 0.45 -1.86
N HIS A 204 -7.94 -0.31 -2.19
CA HIS A 204 -7.91 -1.16 -3.37
C HIS A 204 -9.20 -2.02 -3.47
N PRO A 205 -9.87 -2.08 -4.64
CA PRO A 205 -11.14 -2.80 -4.81
C PRO A 205 -10.99 -4.31 -4.56
N GLU A 206 -9.90 -4.91 -5.02
CA GLU A 206 -9.53 -6.28 -4.65
C GLU A 206 -9.12 -6.37 -3.16
N TYR A 207 -9.91 -7.09 -2.36
CA TYR A 207 -9.74 -7.16 -0.90
C TYR A 207 -8.41 -7.79 -0.43
N PHE A 208 -7.73 -8.54 -1.29
CA PHE A 208 -6.46 -9.20 -0.96
C PHE A 208 -5.22 -8.40 -1.38
N LYS A 209 -5.41 -7.28 -2.12
CA LYS A 209 -4.32 -6.36 -2.44
C LYS A 209 -4.15 -5.36 -1.32
N GLU A 210 -3.41 -5.78 -0.29
CA GLU A 210 -3.06 -4.94 0.86
C GLU A 210 -1.83 -4.08 0.55
N LEU A 211 -1.67 -2.93 1.23
CA LEU A 211 -0.52 -2.03 1.05
C LEU A 211 -0.19 -1.68 -0.41
N ALA A 212 -1.22 -1.61 -1.25
CA ALA A 212 -1.11 -1.34 -2.68
C ALA A 212 -2.06 -0.21 -3.09
N ILE A 213 -1.73 0.46 -4.19
CA ILE A 213 -2.59 1.43 -4.86
C ILE A 213 -2.87 0.91 -6.26
N ASP A 214 -4.13 0.90 -6.64
CA ASP A 214 -4.57 0.53 -7.98
C ASP A 214 -4.36 1.70 -8.94
N SER A 215 -3.33 1.63 -9.79
CA SER A 215 -3.04 2.68 -10.77
C SER A 215 -4.07 2.77 -11.90
N SER A 216 -4.98 1.80 -12.03
CA SER A 216 -6.10 1.91 -12.99
C SER A 216 -7.24 2.79 -12.48
N ASN A 217 -7.32 2.97 -11.16
CA ASN A 217 -8.38 3.71 -10.46
C ASN A 217 -7.85 4.88 -9.62
N SER A 218 -6.56 5.18 -9.72
CA SER A 218 -5.90 6.28 -9.01
C SER A 218 -4.85 6.92 -9.89
N GLU A 219 -4.74 8.25 -9.81
CA GLU A 219 -3.65 9.03 -10.44
C GLU A 219 -2.28 8.78 -9.77
N TYR A 220 -2.27 8.10 -8.63
CA TYR A 220 -1.08 7.85 -7.82
C TYR A 220 -0.73 6.36 -7.81
N SER A 221 0.56 6.08 -7.67
CA SER A 221 1.10 4.74 -7.45
C SER A 221 1.59 4.55 -6.02
N ILE A 222 1.87 3.30 -5.64
CA ILE A 222 2.53 3.01 -4.35
C ILE A 222 3.93 3.63 -4.27
N SER A 223 4.60 3.82 -5.40
CA SER A 223 5.88 4.54 -5.47
C SER A 223 5.71 6.02 -5.16
N ASP A 224 4.62 6.66 -5.60
CA ASP A 224 4.31 8.06 -5.28
C ASP A 224 4.00 8.23 -3.79
N PHE A 225 3.26 7.29 -3.20
CA PHE A 225 3.03 7.26 -1.75
C PHE A 225 4.34 7.13 -0.96
N ARG A 226 5.24 6.22 -1.37
CA ARG A 226 6.56 6.07 -0.75
C ARG A 226 7.41 7.31 -0.94
N LYS A 227 7.35 7.96 -2.10
CA LYS A 227 8.00 9.24 -2.34
C LYS A 227 7.49 10.31 -1.39
N PHE A 228 6.17 10.42 -1.21
CA PHE A 228 5.53 11.31 -0.25
C PHE A 228 6.01 11.05 1.20
N LEU A 229 6.06 9.79 1.64
CA LEU A 229 6.56 9.44 2.98
C LEU A 229 8.02 9.83 3.18
N ARG A 230 8.85 9.58 2.17
CA ARG A 230 10.26 9.97 2.21
C ARG A 230 10.43 11.48 2.31
N ASP A 231 9.66 12.24 1.53
CA ASP A 231 9.74 13.70 1.53
C ASP A 231 9.24 14.23 2.90
N THR A 232 8.13 13.68 3.41
CA THR A 232 7.57 13.97 4.75
C THR A 232 8.58 13.79 5.89
N TYR A 233 9.36 12.70 5.85
CA TYR A 233 10.33 12.37 6.90
C TYR A 233 11.78 12.72 6.56
N SER A 234 12.02 13.45 5.46
CA SER A 234 13.35 13.82 4.96
C SER A 234 14.31 12.63 4.81
N LEU A 235 13.80 11.52 4.28
CA LEU A 235 14.53 10.26 4.10
C LEU A 235 15.51 10.35 2.93
N ARG A 236 16.81 10.24 3.24
CA ARG A 236 17.91 10.52 2.30
C ARG A 236 18.18 9.39 1.31
N ASN A 237 17.95 8.14 1.69
CA ASN A 237 18.27 7.00 0.83
C ASN A 237 17.03 6.62 0.00
N SER A 238 17.02 6.98 -1.28
CA SER A 238 15.94 6.57 -2.20
C SER A 238 16.14 5.16 -2.75
N VAL A 239 17.38 4.75 -2.99
CA VAL A 239 17.75 3.48 -3.63
C VAL A 239 18.96 2.88 -2.93
N VAL A 240 18.99 1.55 -2.78
CA VAL A 240 20.20 0.84 -2.35
C VAL A 240 21.27 0.97 -3.43
N THR A 241 22.25 1.85 -3.18
CA THR A 241 23.39 2.05 -4.07
C THR A 241 24.52 1.06 -3.77
N THR A 242 25.33 0.79 -4.80
CA THR A 242 26.48 -0.13 -4.85
C THR A 242 27.24 -0.34 -3.53
N ILE A 243 27.37 -1.62 -3.12
CA ILE A 243 28.09 -2.12 -1.93
C ILE A 243 29.60 -1.74 -1.90
N LYS A 244 30.18 -1.24 -3.00
CA LYS A 244 31.61 -0.86 -3.07
C LYS A 244 32.00 0.25 -2.10
N ARG A 245 31.05 1.05 -1.57
CA ARG A 245 31.34 2.22 -0.73
C ARG A 245 31.09 2.03 0.76
N ARG A 246 30.29 1.04 1.17
CA ARG A 246 30.01 0.74 2.59
C ARG A 246 29.50 -0.69 2.78
N ARG A 247 29.69 -1.23 3.98
CA ARG A 247 29.07 -2.51 4.36
C ARG A 247 27.54 -2.38 4.29
N PRO A 248 26.81 -3.37 3.73
CA PRO A 248 25.35 -3.35 3.74
C PRO A 248 24.81 -3.41 5.17
N ARG A 249 23.72 -2.70 5.41
CA ARG A 249 23.11 -2.60 6.75
C ARG A 249 21.85 -3.45 6.81
N ILE A 250 21.75 -4.32 7.81
CA ILE A 250 20.55 -5.12 8.08
C ILE A 250 19.88 -4.68 9.38
N LEU A 251 18.59 -4.39 9.29
CA LEU A 251 17.73 -4.19 10.45
C LEU A 251 17.15 -5.54 10.89
N VAL A 252 17.44 -5.96 12.11
CA VAL A 252 16.70 -7.01 12.81
C VAL A 252 15.59 -6.32 13.59
N LEU A 253 14.37 -6.43 13.08
CA LEU A 253 13.18 -5.83 13.67
C LEU A 253 12.78 -6.62 14.92
N SER A 254 13.16 -6.10 16.10
CA SER A 254 12.85 -6.71 17.38
C SER A 254 11.43 -6.37 17.84
N ARG A 255 10.93 -7.18 18.78
CA ARG A 255 9.59 -7.07 19.36
C ARG A 255 9.66 -7.48 20.83
N GLY A 256 9.11 -6.67 21.73
CA GLY A 256 9.15 -6.94 23.17
C GLY A 256 8.01 -7.82 23.71
N ARG A 257 7.03 -8.19 22.87
CA ARG A 257 5.82 -8.93 23.30
C ARG A 257 5.65 -10.26 22.57
N SER A 258 4.85 -10.28 21.51
CA SER A 258 4.54 -11.48 20.75
C SER A 258 5.34 -11.57 19.47
N ARG A 259 5.55 -12.81 18.97
CA ARG A 259 6.34 -13.10 17.77
C ARG A 259 7.74 -12.46 17.85
N ALA A 260 8.30 -12.44 19.05
CA ALA A 260 9.64 -11.95 19.32
C ALA A 260 10.69 -12.97 18.87
N PHE A 261 11.89 -12.48 18.55
CA PHE A 261 13.07 -13.33 18.42
C PHE A 261 13.61 -13.63 19.82
N MET A 262 13.75 -14.91 20.16
CA MET A 262 14.30 -15.36 21.45
C MET A 262 15.84 -15.35 21.45
N ASN A 263 16.46 -15.31 20.27
CA ASN A 263 17.91 -15.36 20.07
C ASN A 263 18.40 -14.28 19.08
N SER A 264 17.94 -13.03 19.26
CA SER A 264 18.30 -11.91 18.38
C SER A 264 19.81 -11.66 18.29
N GLU A 265 20.57 -11.91 19.36
CA GLU A 265 22.02 -11.76 19.37
C GLU A 265 22.74 -12.77 18.48
N ASP A 266 22.23 -14.01 18.41
CA ASP A 266 22.80 -15.05 17.55
C ASP A 266 22.50 -14.74 16.08
N ILE A 267 21.29 -14.26 15.79
CA ILE A 267 20.92 -13.75 14.45
C ILE A 267 21.84 -12.59 14.06
N ALA A 268 22.06 -11.64 14.97
CA ALA A 268 22.93 -10.50 14.74
C ALA A 268 24.39 -10.93 14.51
N ARG A 269 24.90 -11.89 15.29
CA ARG A 269 26.25 -12.45 15.12
C ARG A 269 26.39 -13.12 13.74
N ALA A 270 25.45 -13.97 13.36
CA ALA A 270 25.46 -14.63 12.05
C ALA A 270 25.42 -13.62 10.90
N ALA A 271 24.60 -12.57 11.01
CA ALA A 271 24.56 -11.51 10.00
C ALA A 271 25.87 -10.72 9.90
N ARG A 272 26.54 -10.44 11.03
CA ARG A 272 27.88 -9.81 11.03
C ARG A 272 28.93 -10.70 10.35
N GLU A 273 28.89 -12.01 10.59
CA GLU A 273 29.80 -12.97 9.93
C GLU A 273 29.61 -13.02 8.42
N ILE A 274 28.38 -12.84 7.91
CA ILE A 274 28.11 -12.73 6.48
C ILE A 274 28.63 -11.40 5.88
N GLY A 275 28.83 -10.38 6.71
CA GLY A 275 29.39 -9.09 6.30
C GLY A 275 28.44 -7.91 6.41
N PHE A 276 27.29 -8.07 7.08
CA PHE A 276 26.38 -6.97 7.36
C PHE A 276 26.85 -6.13 8.55
N GLU A 277 26.60 -4.83 8.51
CA GLU A 277 26.45 -4.02 9.72
C GLU A 277 25.03 -4.20 10.25
N VAL A 278 24.87 -4.51 11.53
CA VAL A 278 23.58 -4.92 12.10
C VAL A 278 23.02 -3.84 13.01
N VAL A 279 21.75 -3.51 12.78
CA VAL A 279 20.92 -2.68 13.65
C VAL A 279 19.84 -3.58 14.25
N VAL A 280 19.71 -3.63 15.57
CA VAL A 280 18.59 -4.29 16.25
C VAL A 280 17.72 -3.20 16.83
N ALA A 281 16.46 -3.10 16.39
CA ALA A 281 15.57 -2.06 16.87
C ALA A 281 14.10 -2.52 16.88
N GLU A 282 13.37 -2.08 17.90
CA GLU A 282 11.93 -2.21 17.99
C GLU A 282 11.27 -0.92 17.49
N ALA A 283 10.15 -1.06 16.79
CA ALA A 283 9.36 0.09 16.37
C ALA A 283 8.95 0.91 17.59
N ASN A 284 9.37 2.17 17.63
CA ASN A 284 9.09 3.09 18.74
C ASN A 284 7.90 4.02 18.42
N THR A 285 7.56 4.91 19.35
CA THR A 285 6.44 5.86 19.20
C THR A 285 6.72 7.01 18.22
N SER A 286 7.99 7.29 17.91
CA SER A 286 8.40 8.33 16.97
C SER A 286 8.55 7.74 15.56
N MET A 287 7.51 7.92 14.74
CA MET A 287 7.52 7.44 13.35
C MET A 287 8.68 8.03 12.55
N ALA A 288 9.04 9.30 12.79
CA ALA A 288 10.13 9.96 12.07
C ALA A 288 11.50 9.31 12.33
N SER A 289 11.85 9.06 13.60
CA SER A 289 13.16 8.45 13.92
C SER A 289 13.22 6.99 13.49
N PHE A 290 12.10 6.26 13.60
CA PHE A 290 12.05 4.88 13.15
C PHE A 290 12.10 4.78 11.63
N ALA A 291 11.41 5.66 10.90
CA ALA A 291 11.48 5.74 9.44
C ALA A 291 12.92 6.02 8.96
N GLN A 292 13.65 6.91 9.62
CA GLN A 292 15.07 7.16 9.35
C GLN A 292 15.94 5.92 9.60
N THR A 293 15.70 5.20 10.70
CA THR A 293 16.41 3.96 11.03
C THR A 293 16.18 2.91 9.94
N VAL A 294 14.93 2.69 9.52
CA VAL A 294 14.59 1.73 8.46
C VAL A 294 15.17 2.17 7.12
N ASN A 295 15.04 3.44 6.74
CA ASN A 295 15.59 3.98 5.50
C ASN A 295 17.12 3.90 5.42
N SER A 296 17.79 3.82 6.56
CA SER A 296 19.23 3.67 6.64
C SER A 296 19.73 2.22 6.44
N CYS A 297 18.82 1.27 6.23
CA CYS A 297 19.13 -0.16 6.07
C CYS A 297 18.85 -0.64 4.63
N ASP A 298 19.66 -1.60 4.18
CA ASP A 298 19.56 -2.23 2.86
C ASP A 298 18.78 -3.57 2.93
N VAL A 299 18.67 -4.14 4.14
CA VAL A 299 17.89 -5.35 4.43
C VAL A 299 17.07 -5.12 5.71
N MET A 300 15.83 -5.59 5.74
CA MET A 300 15.02 -5.65 6.96
C MET A 300 14.54 -7.08 7.20
N LEU A 301 14.83 -7.61 8.37
CA LEU A 301 14.45 -8.94 8.83
C LEU A 301 13.43 -8.82 9.97
N GLY A 302 12.31 -9.52 9.88
CA GLY A 302 11.34 -9.57 10.97
C GLY A 302 10.39 -10.76 10.90
N VAL A 303 9.82 -11.12 12.04
CA VAL A 303 8.73 -12.10 12.11
C VAL A 303 7.44 -11.51 11.57
N HIS A 304 6.71 -12.31 10.78
CA HIS A 304 5.41 -11.96 10.20
C HIS A 304 4.54 -11.17 11.19
N GLY A 305 4.11 -9.97 10.80
CA GLY A 305 3.26 -9.11 11.61
C GLY A 305 3.35 -7.64 11.25
N ALA A 306 2.56 -6.83 11.95
CA ALA A 306 2.37 -5.41 11.66
C ALA A 306 3.66 -4.58 11.64
N GLY A 307 4.70 -5.01 12.36
CA GLY A 307 6.01 -4.37 12.33
C GLY A 307 6.67 -4.39 10.95
N LEU A 308 6.45 -5.43 10.13
CA LEU A 308 7.02 -5.51 8.77
C LEU A 308 6.48 -4.44 7.83
N THR A 309 5.34 -3.82 8.16
CA THR A 309 4.79 -2.69 7.39
C THR A 309 5.78 -1.54 7.27
N ASN A 310 6.74 -1.42 8.19
CA ASN A 310 7.80 -0.42 8.10
C ASN A 310 8.68 -0.56 6.84
N MET A 311 8.57 -1.65 6.07
CA MET A 311 9.18 -1.79 4.75
C MET A 311 8.84 -0.63 3.78
N VAL A 312 7.72 0.08 4.02
CA VAL A 312 7.36 1.30 3.27
C VAL A 312 8.44 2.38 3.30
N PHE A 313 9.35 2.36 4.29
CA PHE A 313 10.44 3.33 4.45
C PHE A 313 11.78 2.84 3.90
N LEU A 314 11.90 1.57 3.51
CA LEU A 314 13.13 1.04 2.93
C LEU A 314 13.44 1.73 1.59
N PRO A 315 14.73 1.93 1.24
CA PRO A 315 15.09 2.34 -0.10
C PRO A 315 14.70 1.29 -1.15
N GLU A 316 14.51 1.69 -2.41
CA GLU A 316 14.30 0.76 -3.51
C GLU A 316 15.46 -0.24 -3.65
N ASN A 317 15.18 -1.43 -4.15
CA ASN A 317 16.09 -2.58 -4.22
C ASN A 317 16.52 -3.17 -2.87
N ALA A 318 16.07 -2.63 -1.73
CA ALA A 318 16.28 -3.26 -0.44
C ALA A 318 15.58 -4.63 -0.34
N VAL A 319 16.03 -5.44 0.60
CA VAL A 319 15.50 -6.80 0.83
C VAL A 319 14.65 -6.84 2.09
N VAL A 320 13.43 -7.36 1.99
CA VAL A 320 12.60 -7.74 3.14
C VAL A 320 12.74 -9.25 3.34
N ILE A 321 13.19 -9.67 4.52
CA ILE A 321 13.21 -11.06 4.96
C ILE A 321 12.08 -11.26 5.96
N GLN A 322 11.09 -12.04 5.58
CA GLN A 322 9.95 -12.39 6.41
C GLN A 322 10.12 -13.78 7.02
N ILE A 323 10.14 -13.85 8.35
CA ILE A 323 10.06 -15.12 9.08
C ILE A 323 8.60 -15.52 9.24
N LEU A 324 8.23 -16.70 8.74
CA LEU A 324 6.90 -17.27 8.93
C LEU A 324 6.87 -18.18 10.16
N PRO A 325 6.14 -17.80 11.22
CA PRO A 325 5.97 -18.65 12.37
C PRO A 325 5.00 -19.81 12.08
N LEU A 326 4.79 -20.75 13.01
CA LEU A 326 3.77 -21.80 12.84
C LEU A 326 2.38 -21.16 12.75
N GLY A 327 1.50 -21.71 11.89
CA GLY A 327 0.18 -21.14 11.65
C GLY A 327 -0.27 -21.13 10.19
N ARG A 328 0.52 -21.69 9.25
CA ARG A 328 0.25 -21.64 7.79
C ARG A 328 -0.03 -20.24 7.27
N PHE A 329 0.97 -19.37 7.43
CA PHE A 329 0.90 -17.95 7.06
C PHE A 329 1.03 -17.69 5.56
N GLU A 330 1.21 -18.68 4.70
CA GLU A 330 1.61 -18.49 3.29
C GLU A 330 0.74 -17.48 2.55
N TRP A 331 -0.59 -17.64 2.59
CA TRP A 331 -1.50 -16.74 1.89
C TRP A 331 -1.48 -15.32 2.48
N VAL A 332 -1.42 -15.20 3.81
CA VAL A 332 -1.39 -13.90 4.50
C VAL A 332 -0.04 -13.21 4.30
N ALA A 333 1.06 -13.94 4.33
CA ALA A 333 2.40 -13.45 4.04
C ALA A 333 2.49 -12.92 2.61
N LYS A 334 1.96 -13.69 1.66
CA LYS A 334 1.92 -13.32 0.25
C LYS A 334 1.18 -12.01 0.02
N THR A 335 -0.07 -11.95 0.46
CA THR A 335 -0.96 -10.80 0.24
C THR A 335 -0.57 -9.57 1.03
N ALA A 336 -0.03 -9.73 2.24
CA ALA A 336 0.33 -8.61 3.12
C ALA A 336 1.74 -8.07 2.88
N PHE A 337 2.70 -8.90 2.44
CA PHE A 337 4.12 -8.49 2.39
C PHE A 337 4.88 -8.93 1.14
N GLU A 338 4.68 -10.13 0.58
CA GLU A 338 5.40 -10.55 -0.64
C GLU A 338 5.02 -9.69 -1.85
N ASP A 339 3.74 -9.68 -2.21
CA ASP A 339 3.27 -8.97 -3.40
C ASP A 339 3.37 -7.44 -3.22
N PRO A 340 3.08 -6.86 -2.03
CA PRO A 340 3.35 -5.46 -1.77
C PRO A 340 4.83 -5.10 -1.85
N SER A 341 5.75 -5.96 -1.41
CA SER A 341 7.19 -5.71 -1.56
C SER A 341 7.57 -5.52 -3.04
N LYS A 342 7.03 -6.36 -3.94
CA LYS A 342 7.26 -6.23 -5.38
C LYS A 342 6.73 -4.90 -5.92
N GLY A 343 5.50 -4.52 -5.54
CA GLY A 343 4.91 -3.23 -5.91
C GLY A 343 5.73 -2.04 -5.44
N MET A 344 6.42 -2.17 -4.29
CA MET A 344 7.30 -1.16 -3.71
C MET A 344 8.74 -1.18 -4.26
N SER A 345 9.02 -1.97 -5.30
CA SER A 345 10.38 -2.19 -5.83
C SER A 345 11.38 -2.72 -4.79
N LEU A 346 10.89 -3.58 -3.88
CA LEU A 346 11.67 -4.30 -2.89
C LEU A 346 11.84 -5.76 -3.31
N ARG A 347 12.94 -6.37 -2.85
CA ARG A 347 13.16 -7.81 -2.99
C ARG A 347 12.59 -8.51 -1.76
N TYR A 348 11.96 -9.65 -1.93
CA TYR A 348 11.35 -10.41 -0.84
C TYR A 348 12.03 -11.78 -0.69
N LEU A 349 12.34 -12.15 0.55
CA LEU A 349 12.80 -13.47 0.95
C LEU A 349 11.94 -13.96 2.10
N GLU A 350 11.72 -15.28 2.14
CA GLU A 350 10.93 -15.94 3.17
C GLU A 350 11.77 -17.00 3.88
N TYR A 351 11.55 -17.15 5.19
CA TYR A 351 12.04 -18.29 5.95
C TYR A 351 10.91 -18.87 6.79
N LYS A 352 10.54 -20.12 6.49
CA LYS A 352 9.56 -20.88 7.26
C LYS A 352 10.26 -21.59 8.40
N ILE A 353 9.80 -21.34 9.62
CA ILE A 353 10.38 -21.99 10.78
C ILE A 353 9.99 -23.47 10.81
N ALA A 354 10.89 -24.30 11.33
CA ALA A 354 10.53 -25.64 11.79
C ALA A 354 9.78 -25.55 13.12
N ALA A 355 9.17 -26.67 13.52
CA ALA A 355 8.45 -26.75 14.78
C ALA A 355 9.37 -26.40 15.96
N GLU A 356 10.59 -26.91 15.94
CA GLU A 356 11.59 -26.78 16.99
C GLU A 356 12.05 -25.33 17.22
N GLU A 357 11.85 -24.45 16.24
CA GLU A 357 12.14 -23.02 16.33
C GLU A 357 10.97 -22.22 16.96
N SER A 358 9.84 -22.85 17.24
CA SER A 358 8.66 -22.23 17.86
C SER A 358 8.62 -22.49 19.37
N THR A 359 8.36 -21.46 20.17
CA THR A 359 8.10 -21.64 21.61
C THR A 359 6.85 -22.46 21.91
N LEU A 360 5.98 -22.70 20.91
CA LEU A 360 4.82 -23.58 21.07
C LEU A 360 5.21 -25.04 21.31
N VAL A 361 6.37 -25.50 20.79
CA VAL A 361 6.84 -26.86 21.05
C VAL A 361 7.20 -27.06 22.52
N GLN A 362 7.89 -26.09 23.12
CA GLN A 362 8.21 -26.13 24.55
C GLN A 362 6.94 -26.11 25.42
N LYS A 363 5.91 -25.39 24.97
CA LYS A 363 4.66 -25.22 25.72
C LYS A 363 3.71 -26.40 25.62
N TYR A 364 3.54 -26.98 24.43
CA TYR A 364 2.52 -27.98 24.15
C TYR A 364 3.08 -29.37 23.84
N GLY A 365 4.38 -29.48 23.56
CA GLY A 365 4.97 -30.68 23.00
C GLY A 365 4.86 -30.74 21.48
N ARG A 366 5.81 -31.44 20.86
CA ARG A 366 5.94 -31.52 19.39
C ARG A 366 4.73 -32.15 18.69
N ASP A 367 4.14 -33.17 19.32
CA ASP A 367 3.06 -33.96 18.72
C ASP A 367 1.67 -33.40 19.01
N HIS A 368 1.57 -32.32 19.77
CA HIS A 368 0.31 -31.66 20.06
C HIS A 368 -0.29 -31.03 18.80
N GLU A 369 -1.63 -31.06 18.66
CA GLU A 369 -2.34 -30.60 17.45
C GLU A 369 -1.98 -29.14 17.08
N ILE A 370 -1.82 -28.27 18.07
CA ILE A 370 -1.35 -26.89 17.88
C ILE A 370 -0.04 -26.79 17.08
N VAL A 371 0.88 -27.71 17.26
CA VAL A 371 2.16 -27.70 16.54
C VAL A 371 2.02 -28.44 15.21
N ARG A 372 1.40 -29.63 15.23
CA ARG A 372 1.37 -30.56 14.09
C ARG A 372 0.33 -30.20 13.02
N ASP A 373 -0.81 -29.63 13.42
CA ASP A 373 -1.93 -29.34 12.52
C ASP A 373 -2.52 -27.92 12.73
N PRO A 374 -1.80 -26.87 12.31
CA PRO A 374 -2.34 -25.52 12.36
C PRO A 374 -3.67 -25.29 11.61
N PRO A 375 -3.95 -25.95 10.46
CA PRO A 375 -5.28 -25.92 9.85
C PRO A 375 -6.41 -26.36 10.77
N ALA A 376 -6.24 -27.42 11.56
CA ALA A 376 -7.25 -27.84 12.54
C ALA A 376 -7.53 -26.77 13.58
N VAL A 377 -6.50 -26.08 14.08
CA VAL A 377 -6.66 -24.95 15.00
C VAL A 377 -7.37 -23.77 14.32
N ALA A 378 -7.06 -23.48 13.05
CA ALA A 378 -7.69 -22.40 12.29
C ALA A 378 -9.21 -22.65 12.11
N LYS A 379 -9.64 -23.91 11.95
CA LYS A 379 -11.07 -24.28 11.88
C LYS A 379 -11.83 -23.97 13.18
N ARG A 380 -11.14 -23.84 14.32
CA ARG A 380 -11.72 -23.40 15.61
C ARG A 380 -11.96 -21.87 15.66
N GLY A 381 -11.70 -21.17 14.56
CA GLY A 381 -11.99 -19.75 14.40
C GLY A 381 -10.81 -18.82 14.66
N TRP A 382 -10.96 -17.59 14.18
CA TRP A 382 -9.92 -16.55 14.22
C TRP A 382 -9.40 -16.22 15.63
N ALA A 383 -10.29 -16.20 16.64
CA ALA A 383 -9.88 -15.87 18.00
C ALA A 383 -8.86 -16.87 18.56
N THR A 384 -9.10 -18.16 18.35
CA THR A 384 -8.21 -19.27 18.73
C THR A 384 -6.90 -19.18 17.95
N PHE A 385 -6.98 -19.04 16.62
CA PHE A 385 -5.81 -18.89 15.76
C PHE A 385 -4.91 -17.72 16.20
N ARG A 386 -5.51 -16.55 16.42
CA ARG A 386 -4.80 -15.34 16.86
C ARG A 386 -4.16 -15.56 18.23
N SER A 387 -4.89 -16.15 19.17
CA SER A 387 -4.37 -16.42 20.52
C SER A 387 -3.12 -17.31 20.46
N VAL A 388 -3.20 -18.41 19.72
CA VAL A 388 -2.11 -19.39 19.65
C VAL A 388 -0.93 -18.88 18.83
N TYR A 389 -1.15 -18.52 17.56
CA TYR A 389 -0.05 -18.29 16.61
C TYR A 389 0.43 -16.84 16.53
N LEU A 390 -0.42 -15.86 16.86
CA LEU A 390 -0.07 -14.44 16.75
C LEU A 390 0.32 -13.79 18.09
N ILE A 391 -0.10 -14.38 19.21
CA ILE A 391 0.13 -13.84 20.56
C ILE A 391 1.10 -14.71 21.35
N GLN A 392 0.83 -16.01 21.50
CA GLN A 392 1.58 -16.88 22.42
C GLN A 392 2.90 -17.40 21.85
N GLN A 393 3.06 -17.35 20.53
CA GLN A 393 4.23 -17.85 19.84
C GLN A 393 5.32 -16.79 19.70
N ASN A 394 6.54 -17.15 20.12
CA ASN A 394 7.80 -16.50 19.79
C ASN A 394 8.69 -17.48 19.01
N VAL A 395 9.79 -16.98 18.46
CA VAL A 395 10.64 -17.73 17.53
C VAL A 395 12.09 -17.72 18.01
N SER A 396 12.72 -18.88 18.06
CA SER A 396 14.16 -19.05 18.24
C SER A 396 14.74 -19.64 16.96
N ILE A 397 15.45 -18.83 16.17
CA ILE A 397 15.91 -19.21 14.83
C ILE A 397 17.08 -20.19 14.92
N ASP A 398 17.01 -21.30 14.18
CA ASP A 398 18.15 -22.16 13.91
C ASP A 398 19.10 -21.44 12.94
N ILE A 399 20.23 -21.00 13.47
CA ILE A 399 21.21 -20.21 12.73
C ILE A 399 21.81 -21.00 11.55
N ASN A 400 22.00 -22.30 11.68
CA ASN A 400 22.57 -23.11 10.60
C ASN A 400 21.60 -23.21 9.42
N ARG A 401 20.31 -23.38 9.71
CA ARG A 401 19.26 -23.39 8.68
C ARG A 401 18.97 -22.01 8.10
N PHE A 402 19.15 -20.96 8.89
CA PHE A 402 18.86 -19.58 8.47
C PHE A 402 20.02 -18.92 7.71
N LYS A 403 21.27 -19.32 7.95
CA LYS A 403 22.46 -18.74 7.30
C LYS A 403 22.38 -18.67 5.76
N PRO A 404 21.86 -19.68 5.03
CA PRO A 404 21.66 -19.58 3.58
C PRO A 404 20.74 -18.42 3.15
N VAL A 405 19.73 -18.06 3.96
CA VAL A 405 18.85 -16.93 3.68
C VAL A 405 19.60 -15.60 3.82
N LEU A 406 20.45 -15.47 4.85
CA LEU A 406 21.31 -14.29 5.03
C LEU A 406 22.32 -14.14 3.88
N VAL A 407 22.94 -15.23 3.45
CA VAL A 407 23.83 -15.25 2.27
C VAL A 407 23.06 -14.80 1.03
N LYS A 408 21.87 -15.36 0.80
CA LYS A 408 21.04 -14.99 -0.35
C LYS A 408 20.67 -13.51 -0.32
N ALA A 409 20.28 -12.98 0.84
CA ALA A 409 19.96 -11.58 1.03
C ALA A 409 21.16 -10.69 0.66
N PHE A 410 22.37 -11.06 1.07
CA PHE A 410 23.59 -10.33 0.74
C PHE A 410 23.89 -10.37 -0.77
N GLU A 411 23.75 -11.53 -1.40
CA GLU A 411 24.07 -11.74 -2.81
C GLU A 411 23.15 -10.99 -3.76
N VAL A 412 21.87 -10.85 -3.41
CA VAL A 412 20.88 -10.18 -4.25
C VAL A 412 20.96 -8.66 -4.14
N LEU A 413 21.70 -8.09 -3.18
CA LEU A 413 21.89 -6.64 -3.15
C LEU A 413 22.65 -6.17 -4.41
N PRO A 414 22.36 -4.96 -4.94
CA PRO A 414 23.02 -4.45 -6.14
C PRO A 414 24.56 -4.45 -6.05
N LYS A 415 25.20 -5.30 -6.85
CA LYS A 415 26.66 -5.34 -7.04
C LYS A 415 26.98 -4.42 -8.22
N GLY A 416 27.62 -3.28 -7.97
CA GLY A 416 27.92 -2.31 -9.03
C GLY A 416 28.87 -2.90 -10.07
N LYS A 417 28.62 -2.59 -11.35
CA LYS A 417 29.52 -2.95 -12.46
C LYS A 417 30.96 -2.52 -12.11
N ARG A 418 31.96 -3.36 -12.41
CA ARG A 418 33.33 -2.85 -12.60
C ARG A 418 33.23 -1.90 -13.79
N LEU A 419 33.49 -0.62 -13.57
CA LEU A 419 34.08 0.18 -14.63
C LEU A 419 35.45 -0.48 -14.83
N ILE A 420 35.56 -1.27 -15.90
CA ILE A 420 36.82 -1.83 -16.36
C ILE A 420 37.56 -0.71 -17.07
#